data_AF-X6PUS9-F1
#
_entry.id   AF-X6PUS9-F1
#
_cell.length_a   1.000
_cell.length_b   1.000
_cell.length_c   1.000
_cell.angle_alpha   90.00
_cell.angle_beta   90.00
_cell.angle_gamma   90.00
#
_symmetry.space_group_name_H-M   'P 1'
#
loop_
_entity.id
_entity.type
_entity.pdbx_description
1 polymer ?
#
loop_
_entity_poly.entity_id
_entity_poly.type
_entity_poly.pdbx_seq_one_letter_code
_entity_poly.pdbx_strand_id
1 'polypeptide(L)'
;MAGLGNVTATPFSVNPPQGEVGIPKGIDMVWVSIADKKIYRANIKFSQQIQNKLLKAFREGFYSHWRESNMDFNEFDVTILPGGHLWLYLGIGNLRRVLICDTLKGEEIHMTLKEFSEDFYNAYQTVDSLCADGYDTPYIIEHGSEYDKIWGIYAQRFNYQFDIQFENKQTELRKGNFIINFANGEILNHDDPGYFEQPSRPNKIEFQWIADDMLYTGHFYFDEAEVKKAFMDVYGNNPTQPGKLIIQVSKYNNRFNIYLETANKKYKFEKTKIHVFKQRVHDSDDKAVVIYDNHPQDGNDIFNFIGE
;
A
#
# COMPACT_ATOMS: atom_id res chain seq x y z
N MET A 1 -11.19 -10.85 -18.91
CA MET A 1 -9.79 -10.37 -19.03
C MET A 1 -8.88 -11.53 -18.63
N ALA A 2 -7.83 -11.82 -19.40
CA ALA A 2 -6.80 -12.80 -19.05
C ALA A 2 -5.54 -12.04 -18.62
N GLY A 3 -5.00 -12.33 -17.44
CA GLY A 3 -3.86 -11.60 -16.87
C GLY A 3 -2.94 -12.52 -16.06
N LEU A 4 -1.66 -12.14 -15.96
CA LEU A 4 -0.70 -12.78 -15.06
C LEU A 4 -0.79 -12.11 -13.69
N GLY A 5 -1.16 -12.87 -12.65
CA GLY A 5 -1.00 -12.40 -11.28
C GLY A 5 0.44 -12.63 -10.85
N ASN A 6 1.25 -11.58 -10.81
CA ASN A 6 2.50 -11.60 -10.04
C ASN A 6 2.16 -11.57 -8.54
N VAL A 7 3.10 -11.98 -7.70
CA VAL A 7 2.82 -12.31 -6.28
C VAL A 7 2.96 -11.10 -5.37
N THR A 8 3.41 -9.98 -5.91
CA THR A 8 3.09 -8.64 -5.41
C THR A 8 1.62 -8.33 -5.71
N ALA A 9 0.95 -7.56 -4.86
CA ALA A 9 -0.44 -7.15 -5.06
C ALA A 9 -0.60 -6.29 -6.32
N THR A 10 -0.46 -6.88 -7.52
CA THR A 10 -0.37 -6.12 -8.76
C THR A 10 -1.74 -5.50 -8.99
N PRO A 11 -1.87 -4.16 -8.91
CA PRO A 11 -3.13 -3.51 -9.16
C PRO A 11 -3.39 -3.60 -10.66
N PHE A 12 -4.39 -4.37 -11.05
CA PHE A 12 -4.92 -4.27 -12.42
C PHE A 12 -5.76 -3.01 -12.52
N SER A 13 -5.13 -1.90 -12.91
CA SER A 13 -5.83 -0.65 -13.14
C SER A 13 -6.51 -0.67 -14.49
N VAL A 14 -7.84 -0.58 -14.49
CA VAL A 14 -8.61 -0.37 -15.72
C VAL A 14 -8.93 1.11 -15.80
N ASN A 15 -8.13 1.86 -16.57
CA ASN A 15 -8.52 3.22 -16.94
C ASN A 15 -9.86 3.16 -17.69
N PRO A 16 -10.90 3.88 -17.24
CA PRO A 16 -12.18 3.84 -17.93
C PRO A 16 -11.98 4.32 -19.38
N PRO A 17 -12.55 3.62 -20.38
CA PRO A 17 -12.59 4.14 -21.74
C PRO A 17 -13.26 5.52 -21.75
N GLN A 18 -12.91 6.39 -22.71
CA GLN A 18 -13.53 7.70 -22.85
C GLN A 18 -15.07 7.58 -22.91
N GLY A 19 -15.77 8.05 -21.88
CA GLY A 19 -17.24 8.01 -21.78
C GLY A 19 -17.77 7.82 -20.35
N GLU A 20 -19.09 7.85 -20.20
CA GLU A 20 -19.75 7.53 -18.93
C GLU A 20 -19.69 6.02 -18.67
N VAL A 21 -18.89 5.61 -17.68
CA VAL A 21 -18.79 4.22 -17.24
C VAL A 21 -19.69 4.01 -16.02
N GLY A 22 -20.63 3.06 -16.13
CA GLY A 22 -21.47 2.66 -15.01
C GLY A 22 -20.65 2.00 -13.88
N ILE A 23 -21.13 2.12 -12.65
CA ILE A 23 -20.47 1.51 -11.48
C ILE A 23 -20.30 -0.01 -11.71
N PRO A 24 -19.10 -0.56 -11.45
CA PRO A 24 -18.85 -1.99 -11.55
C PRO A 24 -19.86 -2.82 -10.74
N LYS A 25 -20.44 -3.83 -11.39
CA LYS A 25 -21.44 -4.73 -10.79
C LYS A 25 -20.90 -6.13 -10.47
N GLY A 26 -19.65 -6.38 -10.83
CA GLY A 26 -19.03 -7.69 -10.72
C GLY A 26 -17.69 -7.74 -11.43
N ILE A 27 -17.06 -8.90 -11.36
CA ILE A 27 -15.79 -9.21 -12.01
C ILE A 27 -15.89 -10.55 -12.73
N ASP A 28 -15.41 -10.61 -13.97
CA ASP A 28 -15.20 -11.85 -14.74
C ASP A 28 -13.76 -11.89 -15.26
N MET A 29 -12.94 -12.72 -14.61
CA MET A 29 -11.52 -12.81 -14.88
C MET A 29 -11.01 -14.24 -14.72
N VAL A 30 -9.97 -14.57 -15.48
CA VAL A 30 -9.20 -15.81 -15.37
C VAL A 30 -7.74 -15.41 -15.26
N TRP A 31 -6.98 -16.06 -14.36
CA TRP A 31 -5.57 -15.76 -14.16
C TRP A 31 -4.78 -17.01 -13.76
N VAL A 32 -3.46 -16.96 -14.00
CA VAL A 32 -2.50 -17.92 -13.44
C VAL A 32 -1.94 -17.34 -12.15
N SER A 33 -2.00 -18.10 -11.05
CA SER A 33 -1.32 -17.80 -9.79
C SER A 33 0.08 -18.41 -9.84
N ILE A 34 1.11 -17.57 -9.86
CA ILE A 34 2.51 -18.02 -9.80
C ILE A 34 2.78 -18.73 -8.48
N ALA A 35 2.24 -18.19 -7.37
CA ALA A 35 2.45 -18.74 -6.04
C ALA A 35 1.86 -20.14 -5.86
N ASP A 36 0.67 -20.38 -6.42
CA ASP A 36 -0.02 -21.66 -6.27
C ASP A 36 0.22 -22.62 -7.44
N LYS A 37 0.82 -22.13 -8.53
CA LYS A 37 0.99 -22.84 -9.81
C LYS A 37 -0.34 -23.38 -10.36
N LYS A 38 -1.38 -22.56 -10.24
CA LYS A 38 -2.77 -22.92 -10.54
C LYS A 38 -3.45 -21.84 -11.36
N ILE A 39 -4.50 -22.22 -12.07
CA ILE A 39 -5.36 -21.29 -12.79
C ILE A 39 -6.64 -21.09 -11.99
N TYR A 40 -7.02 -19.84 -11.81
CA TYR A 40 -8.23 -19.45 -11.09
C TYR A 40 -9.17 -18.68 -12.01
N ARG A 41 -10.46 -18.76 -11.71
CA ARG A 41 -11.51 -17.95 -12.31
C ARG A 41 -12.36 -17.30 -11.24
N ALA A 42 -12.66 -16.03 -11.44
CA ALA A 42 -13.69 -15.33 -10.69
C ALA A 42 -14.77 -14.90 -11.67
N ASN A 43 -16.01 -15.33 -11.42
CA ASN A 43 -17.22 -14.81 -12.05
C ASN A 43 -18.17 -14.40 -10.93
N ILE A 44 -17.92 -13.21 -10.37
CA ILE A 44 -18.53 -12.77 -9.12
C ILE A 44 -19.38 -11.55 -9.39
N LYS A 45 -20.66 -11.60 -8.99
CA LYS A 45 -21.51 -10.42 -8.89
C LYS A 45 -21.28 -9.73 -7.55
N PHE A 46 -21.08 -8.42 -7.57
CA PHE A 46 -20.85 -7.66 -6.35
C PHE A 46 -22.13 -7.57 -5.50
N SER A 47 -21.97 -7.78 -4.20
CA SER A 47 -23.05 -7.60 -3.24
C SER A 47 -23.50 -6.13 -3.19
N GLN A 48 -24.71 -5.89 -2.68
CA GLN A 48 -25.20 -4.52 -2.49
C GLN A 48 -24.27 -3.70 -1.59
N GLN A 49 -23.62 -4.33 -0.61
CA GLN A 49 -22.65 -3.67 0.26
C GLN A 49 -21.43 -3.15 -0.52
N ILE A 50 -20.86 -3.97 -1.41
CA ILE A 50 -19.73 -3.56 -2.27
C ILE A 50 -20.18 -2.44 -3.21
N GLN A 51 -21.33 -2.59 -3.87
CA GLN A 51 -21.87 -1.58 -4.77
C GLN A 51 -22.16 -0.25 -4.06
N ASN A 52 -22.66 -0.29 -2.81
CA ASN A 52 -22.88 0.91 -2.01
C ASN A 52 -21.57 1.59 -1.61
N LYS A 53 -20.53 0.83 -1.25
CA LYS A 53 -19.20 1.37 -0.97
C LYS A 53 -18.59 2.04 -2.21
N LEU A 54 -18.65 1.38 -3.37
CA LEU A 54 -18.21 1.95 -4.64
C LEU A 54 -18.98 3.22 -4.97
N LEU A 55 -20.31 3.19 -4.91
CA LEU A 55 -21.17 4.35 -5.19
C LEU A 55 -20.86 5.52 -4.26
N LYS A 56 -20.64 5.26 -2.97
CA LYS A 56 -20.26 6.28 -1.99
C LYS A 56 -18.93 6.91 -2.37
N ALA A 57 -17.89 6.09 -2.57
CA ALA A 57 -16.55 6.57 -2.92
C ALA A 57 -16.52 7.36 -4.23
N PHE A 58 -17.22 6.91 -5.28
CA PHE A 58 -17.31 7.65 -6.55
C PHE A 58 -18.09 8.97 -6.43
N ARG A 59 -19.07 9.06 -5.52
CA ARG A 59 -19.84 10.30 -5.32
C ARG A 59 -19.12 11.31 -4.45
N GLU A 60 -18.41 10.83 -3.43
CA GLU A 60 -17.74 11.68 -2.45
C GLU A 60 -16.38 12.16 -2.96
N GLY A 61 -15.67 11.34 -3.74
CA GLY A 61 -14.29 11.62 -4.11
C GLY A 61 -13.43 11.84 -2.86
N PHE A 62 -12.47 12.77 -2.95
CA PHE A 62 -11.75 13.30 -1.81
C PHE A 62 -11.22 14.71 -2.10
N TYR A 63 -10.91 15.49 -1.06
CA TYR A 63 -10.28 16.80 -1.23
C TYR A 63 -8.76 16.66 -1.20
N SER A 64 -8.09 17.03 -2.29
CA SER A 64 -6.63 17.06 -2.35
C SER A 64 -6.12 18.40 -1.83
N HIS A 65 -5.49 18.40 -0.66
CA HIS A 65 -4.80 19.59 -0.13
C HIS A 65 -3.59 20.01 -0.96
N TRP A 66 -3.03 19.11 -1.78
CA TRP A 66 -1.95 19.44 -2.70
C TRP A 66 -2.44 20.19 -3.95
N ARG A 67 -3.60 19.80 -4.50
CA ARG A 67 -4.23 20.49 -5.66
C ARG A 67 -5.20 21.60 -5.27
N GLU A 68 -5.53 21.69 -3.99
CA GLU A 68 -6.59 22.53 -3.44
C GLU A 68 -7.96 22.32 -4.11
N SER A 69 -8.25 21.08 -4.53
CA SER A 69 -9.46 20.74 -5.27
C SER A 69 -10.05 19.40 -4.86
N ASN A 70 -11.36 19.23 -5.06
CA ASN A 70 -11.98 17.90 -5.04
C ASN A 70 -11.46 17.07 -6.22
N MET A 71 -11.23 15.79 -5.96
CA MET A 71 -10.67 14.82 -6.89
C MET A 71 -11.55 13.58 -6.90
N ASP A 72 -11.76 13.03 -8.09
CA ASP A 72 -12.51 11.80 -8.29
C ASP A 72 -11.56 10.62 -8.42
N PHE A 73 -11.99 9.44 -7.96
CA PHE A 73 -11.32 8.19 -8.26
C PHE A 73 -11.47 7.87 -9.75
N ASN A 74 -10.37 7.52 -10.40
CA ASN A 74 -10.33 7.17 -11.82
C ASN A 74 -9.73 5.79 -12.10
N GLU A 75 -9.32 5.08 -11.04
CA GLU A 75 -8.76 3.73 -11.12
C GLU A 75 -9.63 2.76 -10.32
N PHE A 76 -9.92 1.61 -10.92
CA PHE A 76 -10.48 0.45 -10.24
C PHE A 76 -9.43 -0.65 -10.30
N ASP A 77 -8.83 -0.95 -9.14
CA ASP A 77 -7.73 -1.90 -9.06
C ASP A 77 -8.22 -3.22 -8.46
N VAL A 78 -7.74 -4.31 -9.05
CA VAL A 78 -7.92 -5.66 -8.54
C VAL A 78 -6.56 -6.23 -8.20
N THR A 79 -6.38 -6.56 -6.94
CA THR A 79 -5.20 -7.25 -6.42
C THR A 79 -5.51 -8.73 -6.34
N ILE A 80 -4.65 -9.54 -6.94
CA ILE A 80 -4.76 -11.00 -6.96
C ILE A 80 -3.80 -11.58 -5.93
N LEU A 81 -4.30 -12.46 -5.07
CA LEU A 81 -3.54 -13.05 -3.97
C LEU A 81 -3.62 -14.58 -4.01
N PRO A 82 -2.64 -15.29 -3.41
CA PRO A 82 -2.63 -16.74 -3.39
C PRO A 82 -3.87 -17.37 -2.77
N GLY A 83 -4.15 -18.61 -3.15
CA GLY A 83 -5.37 -19.32 -2.83
C GLY A 83 -6.60 -18.81 -3.58
N GLY A 84 -6.42 -17.92 -4.57
CA GLY A 84 -7.50 -17.33 -5.36
C GLY A 84 -8.15 -16.09 -4.73
N HIS A 85 -7.54 -15.51 -3.70
CA HIS A 85 -8.07 -14.33 -3.00
C HIS A 85 -8.00 -13.07 -3.90
N LEU A 86 -8.99 -12.19 -3.78
CA LEU A 86 -9.11 -10.97 -4.57
C LEU A 86 -9.43 -9.79 -3.67
N TRP A 87 -8.63 -8.72 -3.78
CA TRP A 87 -8.87 -7.44 -3.13
C TRP A 87 -9.22 -6.38 -4.16
N LEU A 88 -10.20 -5.53 -3.84
CA LEU A 88 -10.72 -4.49 -4.72
C LEU A 88 -10.41 -3.12 -4.15
N TYR A 89 -9.95 -2.21 -4.99
CA TYR A 89 -9.65 -0.83 -4.63
C TYR A 89 -10.25 0.17 -5.59
N LEU A 90 -10.41 1.39 -5.08
CA LEU A 90 -10.49 2.58 -5.91
C LEU A 90 -9.25 3.45 -5.68
N GLY A 91 -8.71 3.99 -6.76
CA GLY A 91 -7.45 4.71 -6.75
C GLY A 91 -7.42 5.97 -7.62
N ILE A 92 -6.36 6.74 -7.44
CA ILE A 92 -5.86 7.76 -8.36
C ILE A 92 -4.34 7.89 -8.20
N GLY A 93 -3.60 7.17 -9.03
CA GLY A 93 -2.15 7.07 -8.98
C GLY A 93 -1.63 6.89 -7.56
N ASN A 94 -0.61 7.68 -7.21
CA ASN A 94 0.02 7.63 -5.88
C ASN A 94 -0.59 8.65 -4.89
N LEU A 95 -1.77 9.21 -5.18
CA LEU A 95 -2.39 10.23 -4.33
C LEU A 95 -3.35 9.62 -3.30
N ARG A 96 -4.16 8.65 -3.72
CA ARG A 96 -5.18 8.02 -2.88
C ARG A 96 -5.49 6.63 -3.41
N ARG A 97 -5.54 5.64 -2.51
CA ARG A 97 -6.09 4.31 -2.79
C ARG A 97 -6.86 3.80 -1.57
N VAL A 98 -8.08 3.31 -1.80
CA VAL A 98 -9.01 2.88 -0.74
C VAL A 98 -9.45 1.44 -1.01
N LEU A 99 -9.34 0.57 0.00
CA LEU A 99 -9.84 -0.79 -0.08
C LEU A 99 -11.37 -0.81 -0.01
N ILE A 100 -12.00 -1.38 -1.03
CA ILE A 100 -13.45 -1.55 -1.13
C ILE A 100 -13.87 -2.90 -0.53
N CYS A 101 -13.13 -3.96 -0.87
CA CYS A 101 -13.44 -5.33 -0.48
C CYS A 101 -12.18 -6.20 -0.48
N ASP A 102 -11.98 -7.01 0.56
CA ASP A 102 -10.85 -7.94 0.74
C ASP A 102 -11.29 -9.41 0.92
N THR A 103 -12.56 -9.71 0.68
CA THR A 103 -13.15 -11.03 0.97
C THR A 103 -13.51 -11.83 -0.28
N LEU A 104 -13.25 -11.30 -1.47
CA LEU A 104 -13.56 -12.00 -2.71
C LEU A 104 -12.57 -13.14 -2.96
N LYS A 105 -13.05 -14.20 -3.61
CA LYS A 105 -12.26 -15.38 -3.89
C LYS A 105 -12.72 -16.01 -5.20
N GLY A 106 -11.79 -16.27 -6.11
CA GLY A 106 -12.00 -17.09 -7.29
C GLY A 106 -11.88 -18.57 -6.99
N GLU A 107 -12.34 -19.39 -7.93
CA GLU A 107 -12.28 -20.84 -7.85
C GLU A 107 -11.12 -21.35 -8.71
N GLU A 108 -10.41 -22.36 -8.20
CA GLU A 108 -9.43 -23.09 -9.01
C GLU A 108 -10.18 -23.80 -10.15
N ILE A 109 -9.66 -23.69 -11.37
CA ILE A 109 -10.23 -24.34 -12.54
C ILE A 109 -9.21 -25.24 -13.21
N HIS A 110 -9.70 -26.31 -13.84
CA HIS A 110 -8.87 -27.12 -14.73
C HIS A 110 -8.88 -26.49 -16.12
N MET A 111 -7.75 -25.89 -16.50
CA MET A 111 -7.52 -25.26 -17.80
C MET A 111 -6.05 -25.47 -18.15
N THR A 112 -5.77 -25.82 -19.40
CA THR A 112 -4.40 -25.91 -19.91
C THR A 112 -3.82 -24.51 -20.15
N LEU A 113 -2.49 -24.37 -20.11
CA LEU A 113 -1.86 -23.07 -20.41
C LEU A 113 -2.21 -22.60 -21.82
N LYS A 114 -2.38 -23.52 -22.79
CA LYS A 114 -2.80 -23.20 -24.15
C LYS A 114 -4.22 -22.64 -24.23
N GLU A 115 -5.16 -23.19 -23.45
CA GLU A 115 -6.52 -22.66 -23.36
C GLU A 115 -6.57 -21.30 -22.65
N PHE A 116 -5.65 -21.06 -21.71
CA PHE A 116 -5.52 -19.78 -21.02
C PHE A 116 -4.93 -18.68 -21.93
N SER A 117 -3.81 -18.99 -22.60
CA SER A 117 -3.10 -18.07 -23.48
C SER A 117 -2.17 -18.86 -24.41
N GLU A 118 -2.42 -18.78 -25.72
CA GLU A 118 -1.56 -19.40 -26.72
C GLU A 118 -0.15 -18.80 -26.70
N ASP A 119 -0.01 -17.50 -26.44
CA ASP A 119 1.29 -16.83 -26.34
C ASP A 119 2.11 -17.34 -25.15
N PHE A 120 1.50 -17.47 -23.96
CA PHE A 120 2.21 -18.04 -22.81
C PHE A 120 2.53 -19.51 -23.01
N TYR A 121 1.65 -20.26 -23.66
CA TYR A 121 1.95 -21.64 -24.02
C TYR A 121 3.14 -21.73 -24.98
N ASN A 122 3.24 -20.86 -25.99
CA ASN A 122 4.36 -20.87 -26.93
C ASN A 122 5.69 -20.51 -26.24
N ALA A 123 5.67 -19.67 -25.21
CA ALA A 123 6.86 -19.30 -24.44
C ALA A 123 7.26 -20.36 -23.39
N TYR A 124 6.31 -20.91 -22.64
CA TYR A 124 6.59 -21.71 -21.44
C TYR A 124 6.08 -23.15 -21.50
N GLN A 125 5.16 -23.48 -22.42
CA GLN A 125 4.51 -24.78 -22.62
C GLN A 125 3.62 -25.29 -21.47
N THR A 126 3.98 -25.00 -20.21
CA THR A 126 3.29 -25.48 -19.01
C THR A 126 3.15 -24.37 -17.97
N VAL A 127 2.13 -24.49 -17.10
CA VAL A 127 1.97 -23.58 -15.94
C VAL A 127 3.20 -23.64 -15.05
N ASP A 128 3.75 -24.83 -14.78
CA ASP A 128 4.95 -24.98 -13.95
C ASP A 128 6.16 -24.22 -14.51
N SER A 129 6.41 -24.30 -15.81
CA SER A 129 7.51 -23.59 -16.44
C SER A 129 7.29 -22.08 -16.46
N LEU A 130 6.05 -21.61 -16.63
CA LEU A 130 5.70 -20.20 -16.52
C LEU A 130 5.96 -19.70 -15.10
N CYS A 131 5.56 -20.46 -14.09
CA CYS A 131 5.70 -20.07 -12.70
C CYS A 131 7.15 -20.19 -12.19
N ALA A 132 8.01 -21.00 -12.81
CA ALA A 132 9.42 -21.11 -12.42
C ALA A 132 10.27 -19.88 -12.78
N ASP A 133 9.82 -19.08 -13.76
CA ASP A 133 10.49 -17.86 -14.22
C ASP A 133 10.00 -16.59 -13.50
N GLY A 134 9.14 -16.74 -12.49
CA GLY A 134 8.62 -15.60 -11.73
C GLY A 134 9.69 -14.98 -10.82
N TYR A 135 9.77 -13.64 -10.81
CA TYR A 135 10.68 -12.88 -9.94
C TYR A 135 10.56 -13.28 -8.45
N ASP A 136 9.33 -13.52 -7.99
CA ASP A 136 9.02 -13.84 -6.59
C ASP A 136 9.18 -15.33 -6.23
N THR A 137 9.50 -16.18 -7.21
CA THR A 137 9.60 -17.64 -7.03
C THR A 137 10.53 -18.03 -5.87
N PRO A 138 11.72 -17.42 -5.69
CA PRO A 138 12.59 -17.75 -4.56
C PRO A 138 11.93 -17.51 -3.20
N TYR A 139 11.22 -16.39 -3.03
CA TYR A 139 10.53 -16.06 -1.79
C TYR A 139 9.42 -17.06 -1.48
N ILE A 140 8.63 -17.43 -2.49
CA ILE A 140 7.52 -18.40 -2.37
C ILE A 140 8.05 -19.79 -2.03
N ILE A 141 9.19 -20.18 -2.60
CA ILE A 141 9.86 -21.45 -2.26
C ILE A 141 10.29 -21.46 -0.79
N GLU A 142 10.81 -20.34 -0.29
CA GLU A 142 11.31 -20.23 1.08
C GLU A 142 10.18 -20.14 2.12
N HIS A 143 9.11 -19.39 1.85
CA HIS A 143 8.08 -19.04 2.84
C HIS A 143 6.72 -19.71 2.60
N GLY A 144 6.50 -20.30 1.43
CA GLY A 144 5.22 -20.88 1.00
C GLY A 144 4.27 -19.86 0.35
N SER A 145 3.08 -20.32 -0.03
CA SER A 145 2.03 -19.50 -0.66
C SER A 145 0.74 -19.42 0.17
N GLU A 146 0.76 -19.85 1.43
CA GLU A 146 -0.44 -19.88 2.26
C GLU A 146 -0.92 -18.47 2.62
N TYR A 147 -2.10 -18.11 2.11
CA TYR A 147 -2.71 -16.77 2.29
C TYR A 147 -2.66 -16.29 3.75
N ASP A 148 -3.17 -17.07 4.69
CA ASP A 148 -3.29 -16.66 6.10
C ASP A 148 -1.93 -16.49 6.81
N LYS A 149 -0.87 -17.14 6.30
CA LYS A 149 0.47 -17.05 6.89
C LYS A 149 1.21 -15.78 6.48
N ILE A 150 1.00 -15.34 5.24
CA ILE A 150 1.76 -14.25 4.62
C ILE A 150 0.87 -13.03 4.42
N TRP A 151 -0.18 -13.11 3.60
CA TRP A 151 -0.98 -11.94 3.20
C TRP A 151 -2.11 -11.59 4.15
N GLY A 152 -2.65 -12.56 4.90
CA GLY A 152 -3.72 -12.33 5.87
C GLY A 152 -3.37 -11.29 6.93
N ILE A 153 -2.07 -11.10 7.21
CA ILE A 153 -1.59 -10.07 8.15
C ILE A 153 -1.80 -8.65 7.63
N TYR A 154 -1.77 -8.44 6.31
CA TYR A 154 -1.90 -7.12 5.69
C TYR A 154 -3.33 -6.58 5.80
N ALA A 155 -4.33 -7.46 5.80
CA ALA A 155 -5.73 -7.09 6.00
C ALA A 155 -6.04 -6.56 7.41
N GLN A 156 -5.17 -6.81 8.39
CA GLN A 156 -5.40 -6.42 9.78
C GLN A 156 -5.48 -4.91 9.92
N ARG A 157 -6.49 -4.46 10.66
CA ARG A 157 -6.77 -3.04 10.91
C ARG A 157 -6.54 -2.70 12.38
N PHE A 158 -6.07 -1.47 12.63
CA PHE A 158 -5.73 -0.99 13.96
C PHE A 158 -6.28 0.42 14.18
N ASN A 159 -6.75 0.70 15.40
CA ASN A 159 -7.18 2.05 15.78
C ASN A 159 -5.97 2.88 16.22
N TYR A 160 -5.33 3.57 15.28
CA TYR A 160 -4.26 4.51 15.58
C TYR A 160 -4.28 5.76 14.70
N GLN A 161 -3.64 6.82 15.20
CA GLN A 161 -3.45 8.08 14.50
C GLN A 161 -1.95 8.40 14.37
N PHE A 162 -1.62 9.24 13.38
CA PHE A 162 -0.26 9.72 13.18
C PHE A 162 -0.05 11.02 13.95
N ASP A 163 1.11 11.15 14.61
CA ASP A 163 1.47 12.32 15.42
C ASP A 163 2.91 12.72 15.10
N ILE A 164 3.08 13.81 14.34
CA ILE A 164 4.39 14.34 13.97
C ILE A 164 4.76 15.44 14.96
N GLN A 165 5.88 15.26 15.65
CA GLN A 165 6.32 16.14 16.73
C GLN A 165 7.66 16.77 16.38
N PHE A 166 7.73 18.10 16.36
CA PHE A 166 8.96 18.83 16.12
C PHE A 166 9.54 19.35 17.45
N GLU A 167 10.82 19.09 17.71
CA GLU A 167 11.53 19.69 18.85
C GLU A 167 11.65 21.22 18.68
N ASN A 168 11.85 21.69 17.44
CA ASN A 168 11.76 23.11 17.12
C ASN A 168 10.28 23.51 16.93
N LYS A 169 9.75 24.34 17.83
CA LYS A 169 8.34 24.78 17.83
C LYS A 169 7.97 25.73 16.69
N GLN A 170 8.96 26.28 15.99
CA GLN A 170 8.74 27.12 14.80
C GLN A 170 8.64 26.29 13.51
N THR A 171 8.86 24.98 13.60
CA THR A 171 8.73 24.09 12.45
C THR A 171 7.27 23.83 12.13
N GLU A 172 6.94 23.93 10.85
CA GLU A 172 5.58 23.74 10.35
C GLU A 172 5.53 22.56 9.39
N LEU A 173 4.56 21.66 9.58
CA LEU A 173 4.26 20.60 8.62
C LEU A 173 3.65 21.22 7.37
N ARG A 174 4.17 20.87 6.19
CA ARG A 174 3.64 21.39 4.92
C ARG A 174 2.36 20.63 4.55
N LYS A 175 1.25 21.36 4.50
CA LYS A 175 -0.06 20.81 4.11
C LYS A 175 -0.04 20.16 2.73
N GLY A 176 -0.83 19.11 2.56
CA GLY A 176 -0.99 18.33 1.33
C GLY A 176 0.23 17.47 0.96
N ASN A 177 1.34 17.56 1.71
CA ASN A 177 2.57 16.84 1.43
C ASN A 177 2.89 15.88 2.57
N PHE A 178 1.90 15.07 2.96
CA PHE A 178 2.06 13.97 3.90
C PHE A 178 1.31 12.76 3.37
N ILE A 179 2.04 11.86 2.70
CA ILE A 179 1.53 10.63 2.08
C ILE A 179 1.91 9.43 2.95
N ILE A 180 0.95 8.52 3.10
CA ILE A 180 1.10 7.29 3.88
C ILE A 180 0.68 6.13 2.98
N ASN A 181 1.59 5.18 2.79
CA ASN A 181 1.32 3.91 2.13
C ASN A 181 1.19 2.83 3.21
N PHE A 182 0.14 2.04 3.12
CA PHE A 182 -0.17 0.98 4.08
C PHE A 182 0.17 -0.40 3.51
N ALA A 183 0.39 -1.36 4.41
CA ALA A 183 0.77 -2.73 4.07
C ALA A 183 -0.29 -3.48 3.22
N ASN A 184 -1.53 -3.00 3.19
CA ASN A 184 -2.59 -3.52 2.33
C ASN A 184 -2.74 -2.73 1.01
N GLY A 185 -1.75 -1.93 0.61
CA GLY A 185 -1.77 -1.16 -0.63
C GLY A 185 -2.63 0.10 -0.61
N GLU A 186 -3.31 0.42 0.50
CA GLU A 186 -4.01 1.69 0.63
C GLU A 186 -3.03 2.86 0.70
N ILE A 187 -3.45 4.00 0.16
CA ILE A 187 -2.68 5.24 0.14
C ILE A 187 -3.56 6.36 0.67
N LEU A 188 -3.04 7.13 1.62
CA LEU A 188 -3.71 8.26 2.27
C LEU A 188 -2.83 9.50 2.22
N ASN A 189 -3.46 10.67 2.06
CA ASN A 189 -2.85 11.91 2.48
C ASN A 189 -3.32 12.23 3.90
N HIS A 190 -2.42 12.54 4.84
CA HIS A 190 -2.80 12.78 6.24
C HIS A 190 -3.86 13.87 6.41
N ASP A 191 -3.83 14.89 5.56
CA ASP A 191 -4.78 16.00 5.62
C ASP A 191 -6.15 15.64 5.02
N ASP A 192 -6.30 14.47 4.38
CA ASP A 192 -7.59 14.02 3.85
C ASP A 192 -8.55 13.67 4.99
N PRO A 193 -9.65 14.43 5.18
CA PRO A 193 -10.66 14.11 6.20
C PRO A 193 -11.46 12.84 5.87
N GLY A 194 -11.29 12.28 4.66
CA GLY A 194 -12.01 11.15 4.12
C GLY A 194 -11.43 9.78 4.49
N TYR A 195 -12.24 9.01 5.20
CA TYR A 195 -12.24 7.54 5.33
C TYR A 195 -10.91 6.83 5.61
N PHE A 196 -10.66 6.60 6.90
CA PHE A 196 -10.25 5.31 7.46
C PHE A 196 -10.85 5.15 8.86
N GLU A 197 -11.79 4.21 9.05
CA GLU A 197 -12.21 3.87 10.42
C GLU A 197 -11.01 3.30 11.20
N GLN A 198 -10.20 2.47 10.54
CA GLN A 198 -8.99 1.86 11.09
C GLN A 198 -7.99 1.55 9.95
N PRO A 199 -6.82 2.22 9.90
CA PRO A 199 -5.79 1.91 8.91
C PRO A 199 -5.14 0.54 9.14
N SER A 200 -4.51 0.00 8.09
CA SER A 200 -3.56 -1.11 8.22
C SER A 200 -2.21 -0.58 8.75
N ARG A 201 -1.20 -1.44 8.84
CA ARG A 201 0.18 -1.08 9.24
C ARG A 201 0.81 -0.13 8.22
N PRO A 202 1.64 0.85 8.64
CA PRO A 202 2.36 1.69 7.69
C PRO A 202 3.48 0.87 7.05
N ASN A 203 3.67 1.10 5.75
CA ASN A 203 4.79 0.58 4.98
C ASN A 203 5.78 1.71 4.68
N LYS A 204 5.28 2.80 4.10
CA LYS A 204 6.06 4.00 3.79
C LYS A 204 5.31 5.24 4.22
N ILE A 205 6.03 6.17 4.85
CA ILE A 205 5.54 7.51 5.14
C ILE A 205 6.44 8.51 4.44
N GLU A 206 5.84 9.51 3.81
CA GLU A 206 6.52 10.63 3.20
C GLU A 206 5.88 11.92 3.68
N PHE A 207 6.66 12.84 4.23
CA PHE A 207 6.13 14.17 4.53
C PHE A 207 7.15 15.28 4.42
N GLN A 208 6.64 16.50 4.24
CA GLN A 208 7.43 17.72 4.16
C GLN A 208 7.21 18.64 5.36
N TRP A 209 8.26 19.32 5.78
CA TRP A 209 8.19 20.36 6.82
C TRP A 209 9.10 21.54 6.50
N ILE A 210 8.77 22.70 7.04
CA ILE A 210 9.50 23.96 6.84
C ILE A 210 10.12 24.38 8.17
N ALA A 211 11.42 24.65 8.15
CA ALA A 211 12.15 25.23 9.28
C ALA A 211 13.24 26.17 8.77
N ASP A 212 13.30 27.39 9.31
CA ASP A 212 14.31 28.41 8.97
C ASP A 212 14.41 28.68 7.45
N ASP A 213 13.27 28.91 6.77
CA ASP A 213 13.15 29.12 5.31
C ASP A 213 13.66 27.96 4.43
N MET A 214 13.91 26.80 5.03
CA MET A 214 14.29 25.58 4.34
C MET A 214 13.12 24.60 4.33
N LEU A 215 12.91 23.98 3.17
CA LEU A 215 12.01 22.86 2.96
C LEU A 215 12.78 21.56 3.17
N TYR A 216 12.20 20.67 3.96
CA TYR A 216 12.70 19.33 4.20
C TYR A 216 11.69 18.33 3.67
N THR A 217 12.18 17.28 3.00
CA THR A 217 11.36 16.14 2.55
C THR A 217 11.92 14.88 3.18
N GLY A 218 11.13 14.21 4.02
CA GLY A 218 11.52 12.96 4.66
C GLY A 218 10.76 11.79 4.07
N HIS A 219 11.50 10.74 3.68
CA HIS A 219 10.95 9.44 3.31
C HIS A 219 11.32 8.43 4.40
N PHE A 220 10.33 7.73 4.94
CA PHE A 220 10.45 6.77 6.03
C PHE A 220 9.93 5.42 5.54
N TYR A 221 10.84 4.48 5.31
CA TYR A 221 10.57 3.12 4.85
C TYR A 221 10.66 2.18 6.05
N PHE A 222 9.54 1.57 6.40
CA PHE A 222 9.48 0.70 7.56
C PHE A 222 9.96 -0.72 7.24
N ASP A 223 10.62 -1.36 8.21
CA ASP A 223 10.99 -2.79 8.11
C ASP A 223 9.74 -3.64 8.39
N GLU A 224 9.34 -4.46 7.41
CA GLU A 224 8.12 -5.26 7.49
C GLU A 224 8.06 -6.15 8.75
N ALA A 225 9.16 -6.83 9.06
CA ALA A 225 9.25 -7.71 10.22
C ALA A 225 9.13 -6.93 11.54
N GLU A 226 9.79 -5.77 11.64
CA GLU A 226 9.70 -4.89 12.80
C GLU A 226 8.29 -4.34 12.98
N VAL A 227 7.62 -3.88 11.90
CA VAL A 227 6.25 -3.37 11.99
C VAL A 227 5.27 -4.45 12.39
N LYS A 228 5.38 -5.66 11.82
CA LYS A 228 4.58 -6.81 12.24
C LYS A 228 4.72 -7.05 13.74
N LYS A 229 5.96 -7.13 14.23
CA LYS A 229 6.29 -7.33 15.65
C LYS A 229 5.77 -6.19 16.52
N ALA A 230 6.01 -4.94 16.16
CA ALA A 230 5.61 -3.76 16.93
C ALA A 230 4.10 -3.72 17.17
N PHE A 231 3.32 -3.92 16.10
CA PHE A 231 1.86 -3.94 16.21
C PHE A 231 1.36 -5.14 17.03
N MET A 232 1.94 -6.33 16.87
CA MET A 232 1.61 -7.49 17.72
C MET A 232 1.93 -7.22 19.20
N ASP A 233 3.09 -6.63 19.50
CA ASP A 233 3.53 -6.35 20.86
C ASP A 233 2.66 -5.29 21.54
N VAL A 234 2.32 -4.20 20.82
CA VAL A 234 1.58 -3.05 21.35
C VAL A 234 0.08 -3.32 21.41
N TYR A 235 -0.52 -3.88 20.36
CA TYR A 235 -1.95 -4.13 20.29
C TYR A 235 -2.37 -5.48 20.86
N GLY A 236 -1.52 -6.51 20.75
CA GLY A 236 -1.87 -7.86 21.14
C GLY A 236 -3.20 -8.30 20.52
N ASN A 237 -4.13 -8.74 21.38
CA ASN A 237 -5.47 -9.18 20.98
C ASN A 237 -6.51 -8.05 20.93
N ASN A 238 -6.13 -6.79 21.12
CA ASN A 238 -7.05 -5.66 21.18
C ASN A 238 -6.74 -4.60 20.09
N PRO A 239 -6.98 -4.90 18.80
CA PRO A 239 -6.66 -3.99 17.68
C PRO A 239 -7.45 -2.67 17.69
N THR A 240 -8.56 -2.60 18.43
CA THR A 240 -9.46 -1.44 18.45
C THR A 240 -9.12 -0.43 19.54
N GLN A 241 -8.18 -0.73 20.44
CA GLN A 241 -7.76 0.25 21.45
C GLN A 241 -7.09 1.47 20.79
N PRO A 242 -7.29 2.69 21.29
CA PRO A 242 -6.63 3.86 20.74
C PRO A 242 -5.10 3.78 20.88
N GLY A 243 -4.39 4.13 19.80
CA GLY A 243 -2.95 4.31 19.83
C GLY A 243 -2.48 5.41 18.90
N LYS A 244 -1.16 5.62 18.89
CA LYS A 244 -0.48 6.62 18.08
C LYS A 244 0.79 6.06 17.46
N LEU A 245 1.02 6.38 16.20
CA LEU A 245 2.32 6.29 15.57
C LEU A 245 2.96 7.69 15.60
N ILE A 246 4.03 7.82 16.37
CA ILE A 246 4.69 9.10 16.64
C ILE A 246 6.00 9.16 15.88
N ILE A 247 6.23 10.24 15.12
CA ILE A 247 7.53 10.57 14.53
C ILE A 247 8.02 11.87 15.15
N GLN A 248 9.07 11.77 15.96
CA GLN A 248 9.72 12.93 16.58
C GLN A 248 10.91 13.38 15.74
N VAL A 249 10.87 14.61 15.26
CA VAL A 249 11.94 15.26 14.49
C VAL A 249 12.72 16.18 15.41
N SER A 250 14.03 15.94 15.54
CA SER A 250 14.89 16.80 16.36
C SER A 250 15.02 18.21 15.78
N LYS A 251 15.48 19.17 16.59
CA LYS A 251 15.71 20.56 16.16
C LYS A 251 16.77 20.70 15.05
N TYR A 252 17.56 19.65 14.81
CA TYR A 252 18.58 19.58 13.77
C TYR A 252 18.04 19.03 12.45
N ASN A 253 16.77 18.59 12.40
CA ASN A 253 16.09 18.02 11.23
C ASN A 253 16.74 16.74 10.64
N ASN A 254 17.67 16.11 11.36
CA ASN A 254 18.43 14.93 10.92
C ASN A 254 18.55 13.84 11.99
N ARG A 255 17.68 13.87 13.01
CA ARG A 255 17.56 12.79 14.00
C ARG A 255 16.10 12.57 14.28
N PHE A 256 15.72 11.29 14.33
CA PHE A 256 14.36 10.84 14.38
C PHE A 256 14.19 9.81 15.49
N ASN A 257 13.12 9.93 16.28
CA ASN A 257 12.64 8.85 17.11
C ASN A 257 11.23 8.47 16.67
N ILE A 258 11.00 7.20 16.39
CA ILE A 258 9.73 6.70 15.88
C ILE A 258 9.17 5.70 16.88
N TYR A 259 7.90 5.87 17.25
CA TYR A 259 7.24 5.02 18.23
C TYR A 259 5.86 4.60 17.80
N LEU A 260 5.46 3.39 18.18
CA LEU A 260 4.06 2.99 18.25
C LEU A 260 3.68 2.90 19.72
N GLU A 261 2.64 3.60 20.14
CA GLU A 261 2.19 3.57 21.53
C GLU A 261 0.67 3.49 21.68
N THR A 262 0.26 2.82 22.75
CA THR A 262 -1.10 2.84 23.30
C THR A 262 -1.00 3.31 24.76
N ALA A 263 -2.12 3.40 25.47
CA ALA A 263 -2.10 3.80 26.88
C ALA A 263 -1.18 2.95 27.77
N ASN A 264 -0.95 1.68 27.41
CA ASN A 264 -0.26 0.71 28.27
C ASN A 264 1.11 0.28 27.75
N LYS A 265 1.40 0.50 26.46
CA LYS A 265 2.59 -0.06 25.80
C LYS A 265 3.18 0.92 24.82
N LYS A 266 4.50 0.87 24.68
CA LYS A 266 5.27 1.68 23.74
C LYS A 266 6.34 0.80 23.11
N TYR A 267 6.47 0.93 21.79
CA TYR A 267 7.48 0.26 20.99
C TYR A 267 8.28 1.34 20.24
N LYS A 268 9.62 1.26 20.27
CA LYS A 268 10.50 2.14 19.48
C LYS A 268 10.95 1.39 18.23
N PHE A 269 10.77 1.99 17.06
CA PHE A 269 11.29 1.44 15.82
C PHE A 269 12.76 1.79 15.69
N GLU A 270 13.58 0.79 15.37
CA GLU A 270 15.04 0.92 15.24
C GLU A 270 15.53 0.58 13.81
N LYS A 271 14.71 -0.10 12.99
CA LYS A 271 15.10 -0.55 11.65
C LYS A 271 14.53 0.30 10.50
N THR A 272 13.72 1.32 10.80
CA THR A 272 13.20 2.23 9.78
C THR A 272 14.35 2.89 9.00
N LYS A 273 14.32 2.76 7.67
CA LYS A 273 15.22 3.47 6.77
C LYS A 273 14.62 4.84 6.46
N ILE A 274 15.43 5.87 6.56
CA ILE A 274 15.02 7.26 6.52
C ILE A 274 15.97 8.00 5.61
N HIS A 275 15.41 8.70 4.64
CA HIS A 275 16.12 9.52 3.69
C HIS A 275 15.53 10.93 3.73
N VAL A 276 16.36 11.93 4.00
CA VAL A 276 15.92 13.32 4.18
C VAL A 276 16.67 14.25 3.26
N PHE A 277 15.90 14.97 2.47
CA PHE A 277 16.37 16.02 1.58
C PHE A 277 16.11 17.39 2.19
N LYS A 278 16.94 18.36 1.80
CA LYS A 278 16.83 19.77 2.18
C LYS A 278 17.01 20.66 0.96
N GLN A 279 16.12 21.63 0.78
CA GLN A 279 16.23 22.70 -0.22
C GLN A 279 15.66 24.02 0.33
N ARG A 280 15.83 25.14 -0.38
CA ARG A 280 15.09 26.36 -0.04
C ARG A 280 13.63 26.20 -0.49
N VAL A 281 12.69 26.83 0.21
CA VAL A 281 11.24 26.68 -0.07
C VAL A 281 10.85 26.95 -1.53
N HIS A 282 11.58 27.82 -2.23
CA HIS A 282 11.31 28.18 -3.63
C HIS A 282 12.30 27.58 -4.64
N ASP A 283 13.22 26.73 -4.16
CA ASP A 283 14.12 26.01 -5.05
C ASP A 283 13.40 24.81 -5.66
N SER A 284 13.79 24.48 -6.89
CA SER A 284 13.42 23.26 -7.57
C SER A 284 14.07 22.04 -6.91
N ASP A 285 13.46 20.87 -7.09
CA ASP A 285 13.88 19.63 -6.41
C ASP A 285 15.26 19.13 -6.83
N ASP A 286 15.77 19.56 -8.00
CA ASP A 286 17.15 19.28 -8.44
C ASP A 286 18.22 19.95 -7.56
N LYS A 287 17.84 20.94 -6.76
CA LYS A 287 18.74 21.59 -5.78
C LYS A 287 18.66 20.95 -4.40
N ALA A 288 17.84 19.93 -4.22
CA ALA A 288 17.74 19.20 -2.98
C ALA A 288 19.07 18.52 -2.64
N VAL A 289 19.52 18.67 -1.40
CA VAL A 289 20.69 17.97 -0.88
C VAL A 289 20.27 16.99 0.20
N VAL A 290 20.91 15.82 0.21
CA VAL A 290 20.71 14.82 1.26
C VAL A 290 21.38 15.29 2.55
N ILE A 291 20.61 15.34 3.65
CA ILE A 291 21.11 15.76 4.97
C ILE A 291 21.07 14.66 6.02
N TYR A 292 20.34 13.59 5.74
CA TYR A 292 20.29 12.38 6.53
C TYR A 292 19.95 11.22 5.61
N ASP A 293 20.72 10.15 5.74
CA ASP A 293 20.45 8.91 5.04
C ASP A 293 20.99 7.74 5.86
N ASN A 294 20.09 6.91 6.39
CA ASN A 294 20.45 5.57 6.91
C ASN A 294 19.89 4.46 6.01
N HIS A 295 19.42 4.81 4.81
CA HIS A 295 19.12 3.89 3.73
C HIS A 295 20.45 3.58 3.00
N PRO A 296 21.03 2.38 3.12
CA PRO A 296 22.27 2.09 2.41
C PRO A 296 22.05 2.24 0.89
N GLN A 297 22.96 2.96 0.22
CA GLN A 297 22.95 3.15 -1.24
C GLN A 297 23.29 1.87 -2.03
N ASP A 298 23.67 0.79 -1.35
CA ASP A 298 24.19 -0.46 -1.94
C ASP A 298 23.10 -1.38 -2.54
N GLY A 299 21.96 -0.81 -2.91
CA GLY A 299 20.88 -1.45 -3.64
C GLY A 299 19.71 -0.50 -3.68
N ASN A 300 19.38 0.03 -4.86
CA ASN A 300 18.16 0.81 -5.12
C ASN A 300 16.86 -0.01 -4.92
N ASP A 301 16.93 -1.12 -4.19
CA ASP A 301 15.79 -1.95 -3.89
C ASP A 301 14.96 -1.22 -2.84
N ILE A 302 13.91 -0.56 -3.31
CA ILE A 302 12.81 -0.13 -2.45
C ILE A 302 12.34 -1.39 -1.74
N PHE A 303 12.43 -1.41 -0.41
CA PHE A 303 11.94 -2.51 0.42
C PHE A 303 10.41 -2.45 0.41
N ASN A 304 9.81 -2.92 -0.67
CA ASN A 304 8.39 -3.17 -0.72
C ASN A 304 8.08 -4.31 0.25
N PHE A 305 6.95 -4.20 0.94
CA PHE A 305 6.43 -5.36 1.67
C PHE A 305 6.13 -6.45 0.64
N ILE A 306 6.22 -7.72 1.02
CA ILE A 306 5.93 -8.83 0.09
C ILE A 306 4.54 -8.70 -0.56
N GLY A 307 3.60 -8.02 0.12
CA GLY A 307 2.26 -7.73 -0.37
C GLY A 307 2.11 -6.46 -1.21
N GLU A 308 3.17 -5.73 -1.59
CA GLU A 308 3.13 -4.49 -2.38
C GLU A 308 3.66 -4.66 -3.80
#